data_AF-A0A952WZ56-F1
#
_entry.id   AF-A0A952WZ56-F1
#
_cell.length_a   1.000
_cell.length_b   1.000
_cell.length_c   1.000
_cell.angle_alpha   90.00
_cell.angle_beta   90.00
_cell.angle_gamma   90.00
#
_symmetry.space_group_name_H-M   'P 1'
#
loop_
_entity.id
_entity.type
_entity.pdbx_description
1 polymer ?
#
loop_
_entity_poly.entity_id
_entity_poly.type
_entity_poly.pdbx_seq_one_letter_code
_entity_poly.pdbx_strand_id
1 'polypeptide(L)'
;MSRSLAPACIVRWLARISSVAMMGLWGGFFIAHLSWLRPPFPPPWVIGVLALHAMLLAGLAIGWRFEGWGAALVIGAAIPFFALSAGPNAVPFTAATCIPAILWLASIWLDRRSATAPSTATAR
;
A
#
# COMPACT_ATOMS: atom_id res chain seq x y z
N MET A 1 -21.40 9.19 22.68
CA MET A 1 -20.92 9.47 21.31
C MET A 1 -20.67 8.16 20.59
N SER A 2 -21.64 7.63 19.85
CA SER A 2 -21.47 6.41 19.03
C SER A 2 -21.90 6.70 17.59
N ARG A 3 -21.10 7.48 16.87
CA ARG A 3 -21.21 7.48 15.40
C ARG A 3 -20.69 6.12 14.94
N SER A 4 -21.42 5.44 14.05
CA SER A 4 -21.09 4.14 13.48
C SER A 4 -19.85 4.20 12.56
N LEU A 5 -18.70 4.54 13.16
CA LEU A 5 -17.36 4.50 12.56
C LEU A 5 -16.83 3.07 12.45
N ALA A 6 -17.62 2.07 12.87
CA ALA A 6 -17.22 0.67 12.87
C ALA A 6 -16.74 0.19 11.48
N PRO A 7 -17.41 0.49 10.35
CA PRO A 7 -16.97 -0.01 9.04
C PRO A 7 -15.60 0.56 8.62
N ALA A 8 -15.42 1.88 8.70
CA ALA A 8 -14.16 2.52 8.33
C ALA A 8 -13.01 2.10 9.28
N CYS A 9 -13.29 1.94 10.57
CA CYS A 9 -12.34 1.45 11.56
C CYS A 9 -11.88 0.02 11.25
N ILE A 10 -12.84 -0.89 10.95
CA ILE A 10 -12.53 -2.28 10.58
C ILE A 10 -11.66 -2.31 9.32
N VAL A 11 -12.05 -1.59 8.26
CA VAL A 11 -11.29 -1.54 7.00
C VAL A 11 -9.88 -0.99 7.22
N ARG A 12 -9.72 0.06 8.02
CA ARG A 12 -8.41 0.64 8.38
C ARG A 12 -7.51 -0.35 9.11
N TRP A 13 -8.06 -1.15 10.03
CA TRP A 13 -7.29 -2.19 10.70
C TRP A 13 -6.89 -3.32 9.76
N LEU A 14 -7.79 -3.76 8.86
CA LEU A 14 -7.45 -4.73 7.82
C LEU A 14 -6.34 -4.20 6.90
N ALA A 15 -6.37 -2.92 6.53
CA ALA A 15 -5.32 -2.28 5.74
C ALA A 15 -3.97 -2.31 6.47
N ARG A 16 -3.94 -2.00 7.77
CA ARG A 16 -2.71 -2.02 8.58
C ARG A 16 -2.13 -3.42 8.78
N ILE A 17 -2.98 -4.41 9.08
CA ILE A 17 -2.56 -5.80 9.26
C ILE A 17 -1.99 -6.35 7.95
N SER A 18 -2.71 -6.17 6.85
CA SER A 18 -2.23 -6.59 5.53
C SER A 18 -0.97 -5.83 5.10
N SER A 19 -0.84 -4.54 5.44
CA SER A 19 0.37 -3.75 5.21
C SER A 19 1.59 -4.31 5.95
N VAL A 20 1.45 -4.72 7.22
CA VAL A 20 2.54 -5.36 7.98
C VAL A 20 2.94 -6.69 7.36
N ALA A 21 1.95 -7.52 6.98
CA ALA A 21 2.22 -8.79 6.31
C ALA A 21 2.97 -8.57 4.98
N MET A 22 2.51 -7.62 4.15
CA MET A 22 3.17 -7.26 2.89
C MET A 22 4.56 -6.66 3.11
N MET A 23 4.74 -5.84 4.15
CA MET A 23 6.05 -5.28 4.51
C MET A 23 7.03 -6.39 4.90
N GLY A 24 6.59 -7.38 5.68
CA GLY A 24 7.43 -8.51 6.06
C GLY A 24 7.82 -9.36 4.84
N LEU A 25 6.84 -9.71 4.01
CA LEU A 25 7.04 -10.50 2.81
C LEU A 25 7.99 -9.80 1.83
N TRP A 26 7.64 -8.59 1.38
CA TRP A 26 8.43 -7.84 0.40
C TRP A 26 9.72 -7.29 0.99
N GLY A 27 9.74 -6.94 2.27
CA GLY A 27 10.96 -6.52 2.98
C GLY A 27 12.01 -7.63 3.01
N GLY A 28 11.61 -8.88 3.23
CA GLY A 28 12.50 -10.04 3.13
C GLY A 28 13.10 -10.19 1.73
N PHE A 29 12.28 -10.09 0.68
CA PHE A 29 12.77 -10.08 -0.71
C PHE A 29 13.67 -8.88 -1.00
N PHE A 30 13.35 -7.70 -0.50
CA PHE A 30 14.17 -6.51 -0.67
C PHE A 30 15.59 -6.71 -0.10
N ILE A 31 15.69 -7.24 1.13
CA ILE A 31 16.98 -7.57 1.75
C ILE A 31 17.75 -8.59 0.90
N ALA A 32 17.08 -9.63 0.40
CA ALA A 32 17.72 -10.60 -0.49
C ALA A 32 18.25 -9.94 -1.77
N HIS A 33 17.50 -9.00 -2.37
CA HIS A 33 17.91 -8.29 -3.57
C HIS A 33 19.04 -7.26 -3.34
N LEU A 34 19.35 -6.87 -2.10
CA LEU A 34 20.53 -6.04 -1.83
C LEU A 34 21.83 -6.72 -2.28
N SER A 35 21.86 -8.06 -2.40
CA SER A 35 23.01 -8.75 -2.96
C SER A 35 23.26 -8.43 -4.45
N TRP A 36 22.28 -7.89 -5.17
CA TRP A 36 22.45 -7.44 -6.56
C TRP A 36 23.36 -6.21 -6.67
N LEU A 37 23.61 -5.51 -5.56
CA LEU A 37 24.54 -4.38 -5.48
C LEU A 37 25.99 -4.82 -5.22
N ARG A 38 26.28 -6.12 -5.10
CA ARG A 38 27.64 -6.63 -4.85
C ARG A 38 28.65 -6.30 -5.96
N PRO A 39 28.31 -6.38 -7.26
CA PRO A 39 29.25 -5.98 -8.31
C PRO A 39 29.63 -4.50 -8.17
N PRO A 40 30.88 -4.10 -8.50
CA PRO A 40 31.32 -2.71 -8.35
C PRO A 40 30.53 -1.71 -9.21
N PHE A 41 29.93 -2.19 -10.31
CA PHE A 41 29.07 -1.42 -11.19
C PHE A 41 27.80 -2.22 -11.50
N PRO A 42 26.79 -2.20 -10.62
CA PRO A 42 25.54 -2.90 -10.90
C PRO A 42 24.87 -2.25 -12.14
N PRO A 43 24.22 -3.03 -13.01
CA PRO A 43 23.49 -2.49 -14.14
C PRO A 43 22.48 -1.41 -13.69
N PRO A 44 22.32 -0.29 -14.42
CA PRO A 44 21.41 0.78 -14.01
C PRO A 44 19.96 0.34 -13.76
N TRP A 45 19.49 -0.68 -14.49
CA TRP A 45 18.16 -1.24 -14.29
C TRP A 45 17.98 -1.91 -12.91
N VAL A 46 19.05 -2.48 -12.33
CA VAL A 46 19.04 -3.06 -10.97
C VAL A 46 18.76 -1.97 -9.94
N ILE A 47 19.42 -0.82 -10.09
CA ILE A 47 19.22 0.35 -9.23
C ILE A 47 17.77 0.84 -9.33
N GLY A 48 17.22 0.92 -10.56
CA GLY A 48 15.84 1.30 -10.79
C GLY A 48 14.82 0.36 -10.14
N VAL A 49 15.00 -0.96 -10.30
CA VAL A 49 14.12 -1.97 -9.69
C VAL A 49 14.20 -1.94 -8.17
N LEU A 50 15.40 -1.80 -7.59
CA LEU A 50 15.58 -1.66 -6.15
C LEU A 50 14.96 -0.36 -5.61
N ALA A 51 15.07 0.74 -6.34
CA ALA A 51 14.43 2.01 -5.96
C ALA A 51 12.90 1.89 -5.95
N LEU A 52 12.31 1.24 -6.96
CA LEU A 52 10.87 0.96 -6.98
C LEU A 52 10.46 0.05 -5.81
N HIS A 53 11.25 -0.97 -5.50
CA HIS A 53 10.99 -1.85 -4.37
C HIS A 53 11.06 -1.10 -3.03
N ALA A 54 12.07 -0.24 -2.85
CA ALA A 54 12.18 0.61 -1.67
C ALA A 54 11.00 1.60 -1.56
N MET A 55 10.55 2.18 -2.68
CA MET A 55 9.40 3.08 -2.73
C MET A 55 8.09 2.36 -2.36
N LEU A 56 7.94 1.10 -2.78
CA LEU A 56 6.83 0.23 -2.38
C LEU A 56 6.80 0.03 -0.86
N LEU A 57 7.94 -0.33 -0.25
CA LEU A 57 8.07 -0.48 1.21
C LEU A 57 7.82 0.84 1.95
N ALA A 58 8.38 1.94 1.44
CA ALA A 58 8.14 3.27 2.01
C ALA A 58 6.65 3.64 1.93
N GLY A 59 5.97 3.34 0.83
CA GLY A 59 4.52 3.53 0.69
C GLY A 59 3.72 2.75 1.71
N LEU A 60 4.08 1.47 1.94
CA LEU A 60 3.46 0.65 2.98
C LEU A 60 3.66 1.26 4.38
N ALA A 61 4.82 1.84 4.68
CA ALA A 61 5.10 2.46 5.98
C ALA A 61 4.36 3.80 6.13
N ILE A 62 4.44 4.66 5.11
CA ILE A 62 3.80 5.99 5.09
C ILE A 62 2.28 5.85 5.23
N GLY A 63 1.67 4.82 4.64
CA GLY A 63 0.23 4.55 4.71
C GLY A 63 -0.32 4.38 6.13
N TRP A 64 0.52 4.06 7.12
CA TRP A 64 0.11 4.00 8.53
C TRP A 64 -0.35 5.34 9.09
N ARG A 65 0.29 6.43 8.66
CA ARG A 65 -0.01 7.80 9.11
C ARG A 65 -0.71 8.63 8.04
N PHE A 66 -0.43 8.35 6.76
CA PHE A 66 -0.90 9.10 5.60
C PHE A 66 -1.47 8.14 4.53
N GLU A 67 -2.65 7.58 4.82
CA GLU A 67 -3.32 6.55 4.02
C GLU A 67 -3.33 6.81 2.51
N GLY A 68 -3.70 8.02 2.09
CA GLY A 68 -3.77 8.38 0.66
C GLY A 68 -2.40 8.42 -0.03
N TRP A 69 -1.39 8.99 0.62
CA TRP A 69 -0.03 9.05 0.09
C TRP A 69 0.61 7.66 0.06
N GLY A 70 0.41 6.86 1.11
CA GLY A 70 0.86 5.48 1.14
C GLY A 70 0.23 4.65 0.04
N ALA A 71 -1.08 4.76 -0.17
CA ALA A 71 -1.78 4.06 -1.25
C ALA A 71 -1.27 4.45 -2.64
N ALA A 72 -1.08 5.75 -2.89
CA ALA A 72 -0.55 6.24 -4.17
C ALA A 72 0.86 5.72 -4.43
N LEU A 73 1.74 5.74 -3.43
CA LEU A 73 3.10 5.21 -3.54
C LEU A 73 3.13 3.70 -3.78
N VAL A 74 2.33 2.92 -3.03
CA VAL A 74 2.27 1.46 -3.22
C VAL A 74 1.79 1.11 -4.61
N ILE A 75 0.69 1.69 -5.09
CA ILE A 75 0.15 1.41 -6.42
C ILE A 75 1.12 1.87 -7.51
N GLY A 76 1.64 3.09 -7.39
CA GLY A 76 2.58 3.68 -8.35
C GLY A 76 3.92 2.96 -8.42
N ALA A 77 4.40 2.37 -7.31
CA ALA A 77 5.62 1.57 -7.29
C ALA A 77 5.38 0.12 -7.73
N ALA A 78 4.30 -0.51 -7.27
CA ALA A 78 4.03 -1.94 -7.50
C ALA A 78 3.84 -2.26 -8.98
N ILE A 79 3.08 -1.43 -9.72
CA ILE A 79 2.82 -1.66 -11.15
C ILE A 79 4.13 -1.77 -11.95
N PRO A 80 5.00 -0.74 -12.01
CA PRO A 80 6.24 -0.83 -12.77
C PRO A 80 7.21 -1.85 -12.16
N PHE A 81 7.26 -2.00 -10.83
CA PHE A 81 8.12 -2.98 -10.18
C PHE A 81 7.82 -4.41 -10.66
N PHE A 82 6.57 -4.85 -10.57
CA PHE A 82 6.19 -6.21 -10.97
C PHE A 82 6.16 -6.40 -12.48
N ALA A 83 5.85 -5.37 -13.27
CA ALA A 83 5.98 -5.43 -14.72
C ALA A 83 7.41 -5.74 -15.16
N LEU A 84 8.42 -5.20 -14.45
CA LEU A 84 9.83 -5.42 -14.77
C LEU A 84 10.41 -6.70 -14.14
N SER A 85 9.88 -7.16 -13.00
CA SER A 85 10.52 -8.22 -12.20
C SER A 85 9.79 -9.57 -12.19
N ALA A 86 8.48 -9.61 -12.41
CA ALA A 86 7.67 -10.80 -12.15
C ALA A 86 7.19 -11.55 -13.40
N GLY A 87 7.44 -11.03 -14.60
CA GLY A 87 7.08 -11.68 -15.86
C GLY A 87 5.58 -12.05 -15.92
N PRO A 88 5.21 -13.31 -16.21
CA PRO A 88 3.80 -13.75 -16.23
C PRO A 88 3.06 -13.55 -14.90
N ASN A 89 3.78 -13.48 -13.77
CA ASN A 89 3.19 -13.29 -12.45
C ASN A 89 3.00 -11.81 -12.07
N ALA A 90 3.26 -10.87 -12.99
CA ALA A 90 3.16 -9.44 -12.71
C ALA A 90 1.78 -9.02 -12.20
N VAL A 91 0.72 -9.48 -12.87
CA VAL A 91 -0.66 -9.14 -12.50
C VAL A 91 -1.05 -9.66 -11.11
N PRO A 92 -0.93 -10.97 -10.78
CA PRO A 92 -1.32 -11.46 -9.47
C PRO A 92 -0.50 -10.85 -8.33
N PHE A 93 0.82 -10.62 -8.53
CA PHE A 93 1.64 -9.99 -7.48
C PHE A 93 1.31 -8.51 -7.28
N THR A 94 1.03 -7.77 -8.36
CA THR A 94 0.56 -6.38 -8.25
C THR A 94 -0.77 -6.33 -7.51
N ALA A 95 -1.74 -7.16 -7.90
CA ALA A 95 -3.05 -7.19 -7.27
C ALA A 95 -2.97 -7.51 -5.78
N ALA A 96 -2.20 -8.54 -5.40
CA ALA A 96 -2.00 -8.92 -4.01
C ALA A 96 -1.29 -7.81 -3.20
N THR A 97 -0.28 -7.17 -3.78
CA THR A 97 0.49 -6.11 -3.09
C THR A 97 -0.32 -4.82 -2.92
N CYS A 98 -1.27 -4.55 -3.82
CA CYS A 98 -2.15 -3.40 -3.74
C CYS A 98 -3.30 -3.56 -2.74
N ILE A 99 -3.51 -4.73 -2.11
CA ILE A 99 -4.56 -4.95 -1.11
C ILE A 99 -4.58 -3.87 -0.01
N PRO A 100 -3.49 -3.62 0.75
CA PRO A 100 -3.48 -2.57 1.78
C PRO A 100 -3.81 -1.18 1.23
N ALA A 101 -3.31 -0.85 0.04
CA ALA A 101 -3.57 0.43 -0.62
C ALA A 101 -5.05 0.61 -0.99
N ILE A 102 -5.69 -0.43 -1.54
CA ILE A 102 -7.11 -0.41 -1.86
C ILE A 102 -7.95 -0.27 -0.59
N LEU A 103 -7.58 -0.96 0.49
CA LEU A 103 -8.26 -0.86 1.78
C LEU A 103 -8.14 0.54 2.39
N TRP A 104 -6.96 1.19 2.30
CA TRP A 104 -6.80 2.59 2.72
C TRP A 104 -7.66 3.56 1.91
N LEU A 105 -7.74 3.38 0.58
CA LEU A 105 -8.62 4.21 -0.25
C LEU A 105 -10.09 3.99 0.10
N ALA A 106 -10.48 2.74 0.39
CA ALA A 106 -11.82 2.40 0.84
C ALA A 106 -12.14 3.03 2.21
N SER A 107 -11.21 3.01 3.19
CA SER A 107 -11.44 3.65 4.49
C SER A 107 -11.63 5.16 4.35
N ILE A 108 -10.81 5.83 3.54
CA ILE A 108 -10.94 7.27 3.24
C ILE A 108 -12.32 7.57 2.64
N TRP A 109 -12.77 6.74 1.70
CA TRP A 109 -14.06 6.92 1.05
C TRP A 109 -15.24 6.72 2.02
N LEU A 110 -15.16 5.70 2.88
CA LEU A 110 -16.17 5.45 3.92
C LEU A 110 -16.27 6.62 4.90
N ASP A 111 -15.13 7.14 5.38
CA ASP A 111 -15.09 8.30 6.29
C ASP A 111 -15.75 9.53 5.64
N ARG A 112 -15.50 9.79 4.35
CA ARG A 112 -16.12 10.89 3.60
C ARG A 112 -17.64 10.72 3.48
N ARG A 113 -18.12 9.51 3.22
CA ARG A 113 -19.57 9.23 3.13
C ARG A 113 -20.28 9.47 4.46
N SER A 114 -19.67 9.04 5.56
CA SER A 114 -20.21 9.26 6.89
C SER A 114 -20.25 10.74 7.29
N ALA A 115 -19.34 11.57 6.75
CA ALA A 115 -19.33 13.01 7.00
C ALA A 115 -20.44 13.77 6.24
N THR A 116 -20.86 13.27 5.08
CA THR A 116 -21.90 13.91 4.23
C THR A 116 -23.34 13.54 4.59
N ALA A 117 -23.56 12.58 5.49
CA ALA A 117 -24.92 12.14 5.84
C ALA A 117 -25.70 13.27 6.54
N PRO A 118 -26.91 13.62 6.09
CA PRO A 118 -27.72 14.66 6.73
C PRO A 118 -27.94 14.36 8.21
N SER A 119 -27.69 15.36 9.06
CA SER A 119 -28.07 15.28 10.47
C SER A 119 -29.60 15.29 10.54
N THR A 120 -30.22 14.12 10.68
CA THR A 120 -31.67 13.98 10.90
C THR A 120 -32.14 14.52 12.26
N ALA A 121 -31.32 15.31 12.95
CA ALA A 121 -31.50 15.69 14.35
C ALA A 121 -32.28 17.01 14.58
N THR A 122 -32.86 17.65 13.55
CA THR A 122 -33.50 18.96 13.72
C THR A 122 -34.93 19.02 13.19
N ALA A 123 -35.80 18.17 13.74
CA ALA A 123 -37.26 18.34 13.63
C ALA A 123 -37.91 17.90 14.95
N ARG A 124 -37.86 18.78 15.95
CA ARG A 124 -38.75 18.77 17.12
C ARG A 124 -39.10 20.20 17.49
#